data_AF-A0AAN6IKN7-F1
#
_entry.id   AF-A0AAN6IKN7-F1
#
_cell.length_a   1.000
_cell.length_b   1.000
_cell.length_c   1.000
_cell.angle_alpha   90.00
_cell.angle_beta   90.00
_cell.angle_gamma   90.00
#
_symmetry.space_group_name_H-M   'P 1'
#
loop_
_entity.id
_entity.type
_entity.pdbx_description
1 polymer ?
#
loop_
_entity_poly.entity_id
_entity_poly.type
_entity_poly.pdbx_seq_one_letter_code
_entity_poly.pdbx_strand_id
1 'polypeptide(L)'
;MPGYPKMSMDELKDAAARYGLRVNTSRRLLIHQLTAIWEQTHKNYTTAGAVTTESITEPQTATQQLHSQLRSYIQGHTYLYERILCYQVLDFDSTHRQISSKIPCQKSALRKFFDAEGIVSNSNVGHH
;
A
#
# COMPACT_ATOMS: atom_id res chain seq x y z
N MET A 1 14.30 -19.71 10.44
CA MET A 1 14.71 -18.61 11.33
C MET A 1 16.16 -18.83 11.73
N PRO A 2 17.10 -17.96 11.31
CA PRO A 2 18.47 -17.99 11.79
C PRO A 2 18.46 -17.73 13.29
N GLY A 3 19.23 -18.51 14.05
CA GLY A 3 19.24 -18.47 15.50
C GLY A 3 19.94 -17.24 16.07
N TYR A 4 19.52 -16.02 15.72
CA TYR A 4 20.01 -14.74 16.25
C TYR A 4 20.16 -14.71 17.79
N PRO A 5 19.25 -15.27 18.62
CA PRO A 5 19.46 -15.30 20.07
C PRO A 5 20.66 -16.15 20.53
N LYS A 6 21.18 -17.04 19.67
CA LYS A 6 22.35 -17.88 19.94
C LYS A 6 23.65 -17.31 19.35
N MET A 7 23.56 -16.25 18.55
CA MET A 7 24.73 -15.59 17.95
C MET A 7 25.46 -14.70 18.97
N SER A 8 26.77 -14.58 18.77
CA SER A 8 27.62 -13.63 19.50
C SER A 8 27.25 -12.19 19.15
N MET A 9 27.63 -11.25 20.02
CA MET A 9 27.38 -9.82 19.78
C MET A 9 28.08 -9.33 18.51
N ASP A 10 29.28 -9.83 18.19
CA ASP A 10 30.01 -9.46 16.97
C ASP A 10 29.31 -9.96 15.70
N GLU A 11 28.76 -11.18 15.73
CA GLU A 11 27.97 -11.74 14.62
C GLU A 11 26.66 -10.97 14.41
N LEU A 12 25.99 -10.54 15.48
CA LEU A 12 24.80 -9.72 15.41
C LEU A 12 25.10 -8.34 14.80
N LYS A 13 26.27 -7.76 15.09
CA LYS A 13 26.70 -6.48 14.50
C LYS A 13 27.04 -6.63 13.02
N ASP A 14 27.76 -7.68 12.64
CA ASP A 14 28.06 -7.96 11.22
C ASP A 14 26.76 -8.15 10.42
N ALA A 15 25.84 -8.96 10.93
CA ALA A 15 24.54 -9.16 10.32
C ALA A 15 23.74 -7.85 10.23
N ALA A 16 23.74 -7.03 11.28
CA ALA A 16 23.05 -5.74 11.31
C ALA A 16 23.65 -4.73 10.32
N ALA A 17 24.98 -4.71 10.19
CA ALA A 17 25.69 -3.85 9.24
C ALA A 17 25.30 -4.17 7.78
N ARG A 18 25.10 -5.45 7.44
CA ARG A 18 24.63 -5.87 6.11
C ARG A 18 23.26 -5.28 5.73
N TYR A 19 22.42 -5.00 6.73
CA TYR A 19 21.11 -4.37 6.55
C TYR A 19 21.13 -2.84 6.82
N GLY A 20 22.29 -2.24 7.03
CA GLY A 20 22.41 -0.80 7.31
C GLY A 20 21.91 -0.38 8.69
N LEU A 21 21.75 -1.31 9.63
CA LEU A 21 21.33 -1.02 11.00
C LEU A 21 22.48 -0.44 11.84
N ARG A 22 22.12 0.39 12.83
CA ARG A 22 23.09 0.93 13.80
C ARG A 22 23.58 -0.17 14.75
N VAL A 23 24.84 -0.55 14.60
CA VAL A 23 25.52 -1.61 15.38
C VAL A 23 25.83 -1.25 16.84
N ASN A 24 25.70 0.03 17.22
CA ASN A 24 25.91 0.50 18.59
C ASN A 24 24.61 0.50 19.41
N THR A 25 23.88 -0.61 19.36
CA THR A 25 22.60 -0.80 20.05
C THR A 25 22.63 -2.06 20.92
N SER A 26 21.64 -2.20 21.80
CA SER A 26 21.60 -3.33 22.74
C SER A 26 21.39 -4.67 22.01
N ARG A 27 21.96 -5.75 22.56
CA ARG A 27 21.82 -7.12 22.02
C ARG A 27 20.36 -7.50 21.76
N ARG A 28 19.45 -7.14 22.68
CA ARG A 28 18.01 -7.38 22.55
C ARG A 28 17.41 -6.64 21.35
N LEU A 29 17.81 -5.40 21.13
CA LEU A 29 17.32 -4.60 20.01
C LEU A 29 17.84 -5.14 18.67
N LEU A 30 19.13 -5.53 18.62
CA LEU A 30 19.72 -6.15 17.42
C LEU A 30 19.01 -7.46 17.06
N ILE A 31 18.76 -8.34 18.04
CA ILE A 31 18.02 -9.59 17.80
C ILE A 31 16.61 -9.30 17.28
N HIS A 32 15.91 -8.35 17.90
CA HIS A 32 14.55 -7.98 17.47
C HIS A 32 14.53 -7.44 16.03
N GLN A 33 15.42 -6.50 15.72
CA GLN A 33 15.51 -5.89 14.39
C GLN A 33 15.91 -6.91 13.32
N LEU A 34 16.92 -7.74 13.59
CA LEU A 34 17.36 -8.80 12.66
C LEU A 34 16.27 -9.84 12.43
N THR A 35 15.54 -10.23 13.49
CA THR A 35 14.41 -11.15 13.36
C THR A 35 13.30 -10.55 12.52
N ALA A 36 12.94 -9.28 12.74
CA ALA A 36 11.91 -8.59 11.96
C ALA A 36 12.28 -8.48 10.48
N ILE A 37 13.53 -8.14 10.17
CA ILE A 37 14.03 -8.07 8.79
C ILE A 37 14.03 -9.46 8.14
N TRP A 38 14.47 -10.49 8.87
CA TRP A 38 14.46 -11.87 8.37
C TRP A 38 13.03 -12.33 8.08
N GLU A 39 12.09 -12.08 8.99
CA GLU A 39 10.68 -12.38 8.76
C GLU A 39 10.11 -11.64 7.55
N GLN A 40 10.39 -10.35 7.39
CA GLN A 40 9.86 -9.56 6.28
C GLN A 40 10.45 -10.01 4.94
N THR A 41 11.75 -10.32 4.89
CA THR A 41 12.42 -10.81 3.68
C THR A 41 12.01 -12.23 3.34
N HIS A 42 11.66 -13.07 4.33
CA HIS A 42 11.31 -14.48 4.11
C HIS A 42 9.82 -14.77 4.05
N LYS A 43 8.95 -13.88 4.55
CA LYS A 43 7.49 -13.93 4.32
C LYS A 43 7.13 -13.57 2.87
N ASN A 44 8.00 -12.82 2.17
CA ASN A 44 7.72 -12.34 0.82
C ASN A 44 7.90 -13.38 -0.30
N TYR A 45 8.36 -14.62 -0.02
CA TYR A 45 8.52 -15.66 -1.05
C TYR A 45 7.63 -16.90 -0.90
N THR A 46 6.75 -16.97 0.11
CA THR A 46 5.91 -18.17 0.34
C THR A 46 4.40 -17.95 0.26
N THR A 47 3.91 -16.72 0.02
CA THR A 47 2.45 -16.55 -0.03
C THR A 47 2.00 -15.53 -1.07
N ALA A 48 1.79 -16.03 -2.28
CA ALA A 48 0.58 -15.72 -3.02
C ALA A 48 -0.63 -15.96 -2.09
N GLY A 49 -1.17 -14.90 -1.49
CA GLY A 49 -2.43 -14.91 -0.75
C GLY A 49 -2.37 -15.22 0.75
N ALA A 50 -2.07 -14.23 1.60
CA ALA A 50 -2.65 -14.08 2.95
C ALA A 50 -2.10 -12.82 3.62
N VAL A 51 -2.78 -11.68 3.45
CA VAL A 51 -2.75 -10.60 4.43
C VAL A 51 -4.07 -10.69 5.19
N THR A 52 -4.01 -11.41 6.31
CA THR A 52 -5.02 -11.37 7.36
C THR A 52 -4.64 -10.22 8.29
N THR A 53 -5.29 -9.07 8.11
CA THR A 53 -5.41 -8.06 9.17
C THR A 53 -6.85 -8.14 9.66
N GLU A 54 -7.06 -8.93 10.70
CA GLU A 54 -8.35 -9.04 11.39
C GLU A 54 -8.70 -7.72 12.06
N SER A 55 -9.65 -6.99 11.46
CA SER A 55 -10.91 -6.58 12.10
C SER A 55 -11.44 -5.34 11.39
N ILE A 56 -12.26 -5.57 10.36
CA ILE A 56 -13.67 -5.17 10.29
C ILE A 56 -14.26 -6.05 9.17
N THR A 57 -15.25 -6.84 9.55
CA THR A 57 -16.07 -7.70 8.70
C THR A 57 -16.72 -6.90 7.54
N GLU A 58 -16.88 -7.55 6.38
CA GLU A 58 -17.62 -7.16 5.14
C GLU A 58 -16.82 -6.63 3.91
N PRO A 59 -17.32 -6.88 2.68
CA PRO A 59 -16.74 -7.76 1.65
C PRO A 59 -15.51 -7.15 0.94
N GLN A 60 -14.31 -7.52 1.40
CA GLN A 60 -13.06 -6.91 0.93
C GLN A 60 -12.65 -7.31 -0.49
N THR A 61 -13.08 -8.47 -1.00
CA THR A 61 -12.73 -8.93 -2.36
C THR A 61 -13.30 -8.03 -3.45
N ALA A 62 -14.57 -7.64 -3.35
CA ALA A 62 -15.21 -6.81 -4.37
C ALA A 62 -14.58 -5.40 -4.43
N THR A 63 -14.23 -4.83 -3.28
CA THR A 63 -13.60 -3.51 -3.18
C THR A 63 -12.17 -3.53 -3.74
N GLN A 64 -11.38 -4.55 -3.41
CA GLN A 64 -10.03 -4.72 -3.96
C GLN A 64 -10.03 -4.94 -5.47
N GLN A 65 -10.99 -5.73 -5.98
CA GLN A 65 -11.16 -5.92 -7.42
C GLN A 65 -11.54 -4.60 -8.11
N LEU A 66 -12.46 -3.83 -7.53
CA LEU A 66 -12.84 -2.52 -8.06
C LEU A 66 -11.65 -1.57 -8.10
N HIS A 67 -10.88 -1.46 -7.01
CA HIS A 67 -9.68 -0.62 -6.96
C HIS A 67 -8.65 -1.04 -8.03
N SER A 68 -8.49 -2.33 -8.26
CA SER A 68 -7.56 -2.85 -9.28
C SER A 68 -8.02 -2.50 -10.69
N GLN A 69 -9.32 -2.60 -10.97
CA GLN A 69 -9.89 -2.16 -12.25
C GLN A 69 -9.75 -0.65 -12.44
N LEU A 70 -10.01 0.14 -11.39
CA LEU A 70 -9.85 1.60 -11.41
C LEU A 70 -8.39 2.00 -11.71
N ARG A 71 -7.42 1.39 -11.03
CA ARG A 71 -5.99 1.64 -11.30
C ARG A 71 -5.62 1.30 -12.73
N SER A 72 -5.99 0.10 -13.20
CA SER A 72 -5.69 -0.34 -14.57
C SER A 72 -6.30 0.58 -15.62
N TYR A 73 -7.56 1.00 -15.42
CA TYR A 73 -8.24 1.94 -16.30
C TYR A 73 -7.56 3.31 -16.34
N ILE A 74 -7.21 3.84 -15.16
CA ILE A 74 -6.54 5.13 -15.03
C ILE A 74 -5.17 5.07 -15.72
N GLN A 75 -4.37 4.03 -15.45
CA GLN A 75 -3.06 3.83 -16.07
C GLN A 75 -3.15 3.70 -17.60
N GLY A 76 -4.23 3.10 -18.12
CA GLY A 76 -4.49 3.02 -19.56
C GLY A 76 -4.94 4.34 -20.20
N HIS A 77 -5.37 5.33 -19.40
CA HIS A 77 -5.79 6.66 -19.89
C HIS A 77 -4.69 7.69 -19.62
N THR A 78 -3.78 7.86 -20.59
CA THR A 78 -2.61 8.75 -20.50
C THR A 78 -2.95 10.13 -19.94
N TYR A 79 -3.98 10.80 -20.49
CA TYR A 79 -4.37 12.13 -20.03
C TYR A 79 -4.84 12.15 -18.56
N LEU A 80 -5.61 11.15 -18.12
CA LEU A 80 -6.08 11.10 -16.73
C LEU A 80 -4.94 10.75 -15.79
N TYR A 81 -4.08 9.81 -16.19
CA TYR A 81 -2.95 9.35 -15.41
C TYR A 81 -1.90 10.45 -15.19
N GLU A 82 -1.55 11.19 -16.24
CA GLU A 82 -0.61 12.32 -16.17
C GLU A 82 -1.10 13.40 -15.21
N ARG A 83 -2.40 13.73 -15.24
CA ARG A 83 -2.98 14.72 -14.33
C ARG A 83 -2.89 14.26 -12.87
N ILE A 84 -3.09 12.98 -12.61
CA ILE A 84 -2.91 12.39 -11.27
C ILE A 84 -1.45 12.46 -10.83
N LEU A 85 -0.50 12.08 -11.71
CA LEU A 85 0.93 12.15 -11.41
C LEU A 85 1.41 13.58 -11.14
N CYS A 86 0.82 14.57 -11.81
CA CYS A 86 1.09 15.99 -11.59
C CYS A 86 0.29 16.60 -10.43
N TYR A 87 -0.39 15.78 -9.60
CA TYR A 87 -1.24 16.23 -8.48
C TYR A 87 -2.27 17.29 -8.87
N GLN A 88 -2.73 17.28 -10.12
CA GLN A 88 -3.74 18.21 -10.57
C GLN A 88 -5.09 17.87 -9.94
N VAL A 89 -5.82 18.90 -9.55
CA VAL A 89 -7.18 18.76 -9.06
C VAL A 89 -8.07 18.25 -10.20
N LEU A 90 -8.60 17.03 -10.03
CA LEU A 90 -9.54 16.43 -10.96
C LEU A 90 -10.97 16.89 -10.67
N ASP A 91 -11.77 17.07 -11.71
CA ASP A 91 -13.21 17.28 -11.56
C ASP A 91 -13.88 15.94 -11.24
N PHE A 92 -14.39 15.80 -10.00
CA PHE A 92 -14.86 14.51 -9.51
C PHE A 92 -16.06 13.97 -10.31
N ASP A 93 -17.03 14.83 -10.63
CA ASP A 93 -18.24 14.42 -11.37
C ASP A 93 -17.92 14.02 -12.82
N SER A 94 -17.09 14.80 -13.52
CA SER A 94 -16.66 14.46 -14.87
C SER A 94 -15.83 13.18 -14.91
N THR A 95 -14.96 12.99 -13.92
CA THR A 95 -14.13 11.79 -13.80
C THR A 95 -14.96 10.57 -13.44
N HIS A 96 -15.92 10.70 -12.52
CA HIS A 96 -16.88 9.65 -12.19
C HIS A 96 -17.70 9.25 -13.42
N ARG A 97 -18.18 10.20 -14.22
CA ARG A 97 -18.94 9.91 -15.44
C ARG A 97 -18.11 9.16 -16.48
N GLN A 98 -16.84 9.55 -16.67
CA GLN A 98 -15.92 8.87 -17.57
C GLN A 98 -15.62 7.44 -17.12
N ILE A 99 -15.30 7.26 -15.84
CA ILE A 99 -15.01 5.95 -15.26
C ILE A 99 -16.26 5.06 -15.26
N SER A 100 -17.41 5.61 -14.84
CA SER A 100 -18.69 4.90 -14.76
C SER A 100 -19.20 4.41 -16.11
N SER A 101 -18.70 4.94 -17.23
CA SER A 101 -19.01 4.43 -18.57
C SER A 101 -18.34 3.07 -18.85
N LYS A 102 -17.29 2.71 -18.11
CA LYS A 102 -16.49 1.49 -18.33
C LYS A 102 -16.51 0.57 -17.13
N ILE A 103 -16.48 1.13 -15.93
CA ILE A 103 -16.50 0.43 -14.66
C ILE A 103 -17.68 0.96 -13.85
N PRO A 104 -18.77 0.19 -13.71
CA PRO A 104 -19.92 0.63 -12.91
C PRO A 104 -19.50 0.74 -11.44
N CYS A 105 -19.38 1.97 -10.93
CA CYS A 105 -18.99 2.23 -9.56
C CYS A 105 -19.82 3.36 -8.94
N GLN A 106 -20.14 3.24 -7.65
CA GLN A 106 -20.78 4.32 -6.91
C GLN A 106 -19.81 5.46 -6.63
N LYS A 107 -20.32 6.70 -6.54
CA LYS A 107 -19.51 7.89 -6.19
C LYS A 107 -18.77 7.70 -4.86
N SER A 108 -19.42 7.11 -3.87
CA SER A 108 -18.82 6.80 -2.56
C SER A 108 -17.61 5.87 -2.67
N ALA A 109 -17.69 4.84 -3.51
CA ALA A 109 -16.60 3.91 -3.74
C ALA A 109 -15.43 4.56 -4.49
N LEU A 110 -15.72 5.39 -5.50
CA LEU A 110 -14.68 6.14 -6.22
C LEU A 110 -13.97 7.15 -5.32
N ARG A 111 -14.70 7.81 -4.42
CA ARG A 111 -14.12 8.73 -3.44
C ARG A 111 -13.18 8.00 -2.48
N LYS A 112 -13.60 6.87 -1.91
CA LYS A 112 -12.74 6.02 -1.09
C LYS A 112 -11.47 5.59 -1.83
N PHE A 113 -11.59 5.28 -3.11
CA PHE A 113 -10.44 4.97 -3.95
C PHE A 113 -9.50 6.19 -4.10
N PHE A 114 -10.04 7.38 -4.38
CA PHE A 114 -9.22 8.61 -4.49
C PHE A 114 -8.51 8.94 -3.17
N ASP A 115 -9.20 8.81 -2.04
CA ASP A 115 -8.62 9.02 -0.71
C ASP A 115 -7.50 8.01 -0.43
N ALA A 116 -7.71 6.73 -0.79
CA ALA A 116 -6.71 5.68 -0.61
C ALA A 116 -5.47 5.85 -1.51
N GLU A 117 -5.63 6.40 -2.72
CA GLU A 117 -4.53 6.65 -3.67
C GLU A 117 -3.93 8.06 -3.54
N GLY A 118 -4.46 8.90 -2.66
CA GLY A 118 -4.01 10.29 -2.51
C GLY A 118 -4.32 11.20 -3.71
N ILE A 119 -5.39 10.89 -4.45
CA ILE A 119 -5.80 11.63 -5.66
C ILE A 119 -6.65 12.84 -5.26
N VAL A 120 -6.17 14.03 -5.57
CA VAL A 120 -6.90 15.27 -5.30
C VAL A 120 -8.04 15.46 -6.30
N SER A 121 -9.26 15.64 -5.79
CA SER A 121 -10.44 15.92 -6.62
C SER A 121 -11.29 17.03 -6.03
N ASN A 122 -11.80 17.92 -6.89
CA ASN A 122 -12.83 18.86 -6.51
C ASN A 122 -14.18 18.15 -6.67
N SER A 123 -14.82 17.84 -5.55
CA SER A 123 -16.27 17.59 -5.60
C SER A 123 -16.94 18.94 -5.66
N ASN A 124 -17.73 19.17 -6.69
CA ASN A 124 -18.62 20.33 -6.73
C ASN A 124 -19.73 20.08 -5.69
N VAL A 125 -19.39 20.25 -4.41
CA VAL A 125 -20.38 20.31 -3.34
C VAL A 125 -20.97 21.71 -3.49
N GLY A 126 -22.07 21.80 -4.23
CA GLY A 126 -22.85 23.04 -4.31
C GLY A 126 -23.17 23.48 -2.89
N HIS A 127 -22.48 24.52 -2.42
CA HIS A 127 -22.96 25.33 -1.31
C HIS A 127 -24.22 26.02 -1.83
N HIS A 128 -25.34 25.68 -1.22
CA HIS A 128 -26.59 26.43 -1.31
C HIS A 128 -26.87 27.02 0.07
#